data_AF-A0A7W7QRC4-F1
#
_entry.id   AF-A0A7W7QRC4-F1
#
_cell.length_a   1.000
_cell.length_b   1.000
_cell.length_c   1.000
_cell.angle_alpha   90.00
_cell.angle_beta   90.00
_cell.angle_gamma   90.00
#
_symmetry.space_group_name_H-M   'P 1'
#
loop_
_entity.id
_entity.type
_entity.pdbx_description
1 polymer ?
#
loop_
_entity_poly.entity_id
_entity_poly.type
_entity_poly.pdbx_seq_one_letter_code
_entity_poly.pdbx_strand_id
1 'polypeptide(L)'
;MSETPEPFPREEHTRLGYGAWPGPQPGQGYPPQGGYPPQGAGPYGQQGYGYGGYGPGYGGYGPRPGSDDTTMAMLAHLLGLLTSFVGPLVLYLAKRDEAPYVRAQAAEALNFQLSLMIAYLVSWLLAFVLIGFLLMPLLWIGSVILMIIASVAAYRGENYRYPLNIRFVS
;
A
#
# COMPACT_ATOMS: atom_id res chain seq x y z
N MET A 1 5.41 73.45 -12.09
CA MET A 1 4.62 72.78 -13.13
C MET A 1 5.11 71.36 -13.21
N SER A 2 4.32 70.42 -12.68
CA SER A 2 4.61 68.98 -12.61
C SER A 2 3.36 68.26 -13.14
N GLU A 3 3.44 67.77 -14.38
CA GLU A 3 2.36 67.02 -15.02
C GLU A 3 2.50 65.53 -14.71
N THR A 4 1.42 64.92 -14.22
CA THR A 4 1.23 63.47 -14.11
C THR A 4 0.45 62.99 -15.34
N PRO A 5 0.87 61.90 -16.02
CA PRO A 5 0.02 61.30 -17.05
C PRO A 5 -0.94 60.26 -16.44
N GLU A 6 -2.23 60.42 -16.73
CA GLU A 6 -3.33 59.48 -16.45
C GLU A 6 -3.15 58.13 -17.17
N PRO A 7 -3.60 56.99 -16.61
CA PRO A 7 -3.59 55.69 -17.29
C PRO A 7 -4.78 55.52 -18.25
N PHE A 8 -4.52 54.89 -19.41
CA PHE A 8 -5.49 54.65 -20.49
C PHE A 8 -6.62 53.66 -20.13
N PRO A 9 -7.80 53.75 -20.80
CA PRO A 9 -8.97 52.89 -20.57
C PRO A 9 -8.79 51.45 -21.07
N ARG A 10 -9.41 50.47 -20.37
CA ARG A 10 -9.41 49.06 -20.77
C ARG A 10 -10.42 48.81 -21.90
N GLU A 11 -9.95 48.20 -22.98
CA GLU A 11 -10.76 47.79 -24.14
C GLU A 11 -11.76 46.67 -23.76
N GLU A 12 -13.03 46.97 -23.97
CA GLU A 12 -14.16 46.06 -23.83
C GLU A 12 -14.29 45.24 -25.14
N HIS A 13 -13.75 44.03 -25.15
CA HIS A 13 -13.91 43.13 -26.29
C HIS A 13 -15.29 42.47 -26.30
N THR A 14 -16.16 43.11 -27.08
CA THR A 14 -17.41 42.58 -27.62
C THR A 14 -17.20 41.19 -28.26
N ARG A 15 -17.98 40.18 -27.84
CA ARG A 15 -18.23 38.97 -28.64
C ARG A 15 -19.71 38.92 -29.03
N LEU A 16 -19.91 38.97 -30.34
CA LEU A 16 -21.16 38.91 -31.08
C LEU A 16 -21.75 37.49 -31.11
N GLY A 17 -23.05 37.39 -30.80
CA GLY A 17 -24.08 36.88 -31.72
C GLY A 17 -24.22 35.37 -32.05
N TYR A 18 -25.47 34.91 -31.87
CA TYR A 18 -26.22 33.89 -32.64
C TYR A 18 -26.25 32.43 -32.14
N GLY A 19 -27.45 31.98 -31.76
CA GLY A 19 -27.82 30.55 -31.76
C GLY A 19 -28.84 30.12 -30.71
N ALA A 20 -30.10 30.56 -30.81
CA ALA A 20 -31.22 29.90 -30.11
C ALA A 20 -31.57 28.59 -30.83
N TRP A 21 -31.56 27.46 -30.12
CA TRP A 21 -32.15 26.19 -30.58
C TRP A 21 -33.09 25.62 -29.51
N PRO A 22 -34.18 24.93 -29.93
CA PRO A 22 -35.37 24.69 -29.13
C PRO A 22 -35.22 23.45 -28.24
N GLY A 23 -35.78 23.50 -27.03
CA GLY A 23 -35.84 22.34 -26.14
C GLY A 23 -36.87 21.30 -26.60
N PRO A 24 -36.64 20.03 -26.24
CA PRO A 24 -37.75 19.15 -25.84
C PRO A 24 -37.46 18.36 -24.54
N GLN A 25 -38.35 18.58 -23.57
CA GLN A 25 -38.95 17.66 -22.57
C GLN A 25 -38.12 16.97 -21.46
N PRO A 26 -38.72 16.77 -20.26
CA PRO A 26 -38.02 16.35 -19.05
C PRO A 26 -37.92 14.82 -18.96
N GLY A 27 -36.71 14.30 -18.81
CA GLY A 27 -36.43 12.88 -18.66
C GLY A 27 -35.39 12.59 -17.59
N GLN A 28 -35.87 11.99 -16.49
CA GLN A 28 -35.19 11.15 -15.49
C GLN A 28 -33.78 11.55 -15.00
N GLY A 29 -33.73 11.93 -13.72
CA GLY A 29 -32.53 12.32 -13.01
C GLY A 29 -31.47 11.23 -12.91
N TYR A 30 -30.25 11.62 -13.25
CA TYR A 30 -29.02 10.97 -12.80
C TYR A 30 -28.42 11.81 -11.66
N PRO A 31 -27.96 11.23 -10.54
CA PRO A 31 -27.26 11.99 -9.50
C PRO A 31 -25.89 12.48 -10.03
N PRO A 32 -25.45 13.70 -9.65
CA PRO A 32 -24.27 14.33 -10.23
C PRO A 32 -22.97 13.66 -9.76
N GLN A 33 -22.08 13.35 -10.72
CA GLN A 33 -20.68 13.05 -10.45
C GLN A 33 -19.99 14.32 -9.93
N GLY A 34 -19.73 14.36 -8.63
CA GLY A 34 -18.99 15.44 -7.98
C GLY A 34 -17.57 15.54 -8.51
N GLY A 35 -17.20 16.74 -8.97
CA GLY A 35 -15.92 17.07 -9.56
C GLY A 35 -14.75 16.97 -8.59
N TYR A 36 -13.59 16.62 -9.13
CA TYR A 36 -12.30 16.69 -8.44
C TYR A 36 -11.98 18.15 -8.10
N PRO A 37 -11.65 18.49 -6.84
CA PRO A 37 -11.12 19.82 -6.53
C PRO A 37 -9.69 19.96 -7.09
N PRO A 38 -9.29 21.16 -7.54
CA PRO A 38 -7.98 21.40 -8.16
C PRO A 38 -6.85 21.30 -7.13
N GLN A 39 -5.78 20.60 -7.50
CA GLN A 39 -4.55 20.47 -6.70
C GLN A 39 -3.80 21.80 -6.71
N GLY A 40 -3.97 22.60 -5.66
CA GLY A 40 -3.16 23.77 -5.38
C GLY A 40 -1.75 23.39 -4.93
N ALA A 41 -0.75 23.89 -5.63
CA ALA A 41 0.65 23.81 -5.24
C ALA A 41 0.88 24.59 -3.92
N GLY A 42 1.41 23.91 -2.90
CA GLY A 42 1.81 24.49 -1.63
C GLY A 42 3.13 23.87 -1.13
N PRO A 43 4.07 24.67 -0.58
CA PRO A 43 5.45 24.26 -0.35
C PRO A 43 5.59 23.49 0.97
N TYR A 44 6.39 22.42 0.96
CA TYR A 44 6.96 21.69 2.10
C TYR A 44 6.17 21.77 3.42
N GLY A 45 5.15 20.91 3.58
CA GLY A 45 4.44 20.73 4.84
C GLY A 45 4.15 19.26 5.09
N GLN A 46 4.71 18.74 6.19
CA GLN A 46 4.42 17.39 6.71
C GLN A 46 2.90 17.15 6.77
N GLN A 47 2.41 16.16 6.03
CA GLN A 47 1.01 15.75 6.10
C GLN A 47 0.87 14.64 7.13
N GLY A 48 0.32 15.02 8.28
CA GLY A 48 -0.06 14.08 9.34
C GLY A 48 -1.07 13.06 8.82
N TYR A 49 -0.71 11.79 8.90
CA TYR A 49 -1.55 10.68 8.48
C TYR A 49 -2.63 10.42 9.54
N GLY A 50 -3.86 10.83 9.23
CA GLY A 50 -5.05 10.47 10.01
C GLY A 50 -5.38 8.99 9.83
N TYR A 51 -5.26 8.21 10.90
CA TYR A 51 -5.54 6.78 10.89
C TYR A 51 -7.02 6.49 11.17
N GLY A 52 -7.74 6.13 10.12
CA GLY A 52 -9.09 5.56 10.19
C GLY A 52 -9.07 4.11 10.72
N GLY A 53 -10.09 3.79 11.52
CA GLY A 53 -10.15 2.61 12.39
C GLY A 53 -10.20 1.25 11.70
N TYR A 54 -9.76 0.27 12.49
CA TYR A 54 -9.60 -1.16 12.22
C TYR A 54 -10.96 -1.86 12.10
N GLY A 55 -11.26 -2.39 10.91
CA GLY A 55 -12.33 -3.35 10.67
C GLY A 55 -11.76 -4.67 10.13
N PRO A 56 -12.25 -5.84 10.55
CA PRO A 56 -11.77 -7.13 10.07
C PRO A 56 -12.40 -7.41 8.69
N GLY A 57 -11.76 -6.94 7.63
CA GLY A 57 -12.31 -7.02 6.28
C GLY A 57 -11.21 -7.05 5.23
N TYR A 58 -11.34 -7.98 4.29
CA TYR A 58 -10.45 -8.19 3.17
C TYR A 58 -10.58 -7.01 2.20
N GLY A 59 -9.48 -6.30 1.93
CA GLY A 59 -9.39 -5.40 0.77
C GLY A 59 -8.86 -4.00 1.08
N GLY A 60 -7.76 -3.64 0.42
CA GLY A 60 -7.36 -2.27 0.07
C GLY A 60 -7.26 -1.25 1.21
N TYR A 61 -6.04 -1.08 1.76
CA TYR A 61 -5.74 0.10 2.55
C TYR A 61 -5.42 1.27 1.61
N GLY A 62 -6.28 2.29 1.64
CA GLY A 62 -5.98 3.71 1.35
C GLY A 62 -5.22 4.05 0.06
N PRO A 63 -4.84 5.33 -0.10
CA PRO A 63 -3.84 5.74 -1.09
C PRO A 63 -2.55 4.94 -0.91
N ARG A 64 -1.79 4.71 -2.00
CA ARG A 64 -0.54 3.92 -1.99
C ARG A 64 0.35 4.35 -0.80
N PRO A 65 0.87 3.39 0.01
CA PRO A 65 1.79 3.69 1.10
C PRO A 65 3.01 4.50 0.63
N GLY A 66 3.58 5.31 1.54
CA GLY A 66 4.77 6.10 1.22
C GLY A 66 5.96 5.24 0.76
N SER A 67 6.92 5.83 0.05
CA SER A 67 8.14 5.13 -0.41
C SER A 67 8.86 4.44 0.75
N ASP A 68 8.91 5.09 1.90
CA ASP A 68 9.58 4.60 3.09
C ASP A 68 8.82 3.40 3.68
N ASP A 69 7.49 3.46 3.71
CA ASP A 69 6.63 2.34 4.14
C ASP A 69 6.77 1.13 3.22
N THR A 70 6.77 1.34 1.90
CA THR A 70 6.96 0.24 0.94
C THR A 70 8.35 -0.39 1.04
N THR A 71 9.38 0.41 1.33
CA THR A 71 10.74 -0.07 1.56
C THR A 71 10.82 -0.87 2.86
N MET A 72 10.26 -0.35 3.96
CA MET A 72 10.21 -1.06 5.24
C MET A 72 9.41 -2.36 5.14
N ALA A 73 8.28 -2.36 4.44
CA ALA A 73 7.48 -3.55 4.23
C ALA A 73 8.22 -4.63 3.42
N MET A 74 8.98 -4.23 2.39
CA MET A 74 9.85 -5.14 1.64
C MET A 74 10.96 -5.70 2.55
N LEU A 75 11.59 -4.84 3.36
CA LEU A 75 12.58 -5.27 4.35
C LEU A 75 12.02 -6.28 5.36
N ALA A 76 10.74 -6.19 5.73
CA ALA A 76 10.10 -7.18 6.60
C ALA A 76 10.26 -8.62 6.08
N HIS A 77 10.00 -8.80 4.78
CA HIS A 77 10.10 -10.09 4.11
C HIS A 77 11.55 -10.51 3.93
N LEU A 78 12.44 -9.59 3.52
CA LEU A 78 13.87 -9.90 3.36
C LEU A 78 14.58 -10.21 4.68
N LEU A 79 14.22 -9.51 5.76
CA LEU A 79 14.71 -9.81 7.11
C LEU A 79 14.25 -11.19 7.56
N GLY A 80 13.03 -11.59 7.17
CA GLY A 80 12.58 -12.96 7.32
C GLY A 80 13.58 -13.97 6.74
N LEU A 81 14.18 -13.66 5.59
CA LEU A 81 15.04 -14.61 4.87
C LEU A 81 16.36 -14.79 5.61
N LEU A 82 16.91 -13.70 6.12
CA LEU A 82 18.24 -13.67 6.74
C LEU A 82 18.20 -14.04 8.23
N THR A 83 17.13 -13.67 8.92
CA THR A 83 17.05 -13.75 10.39
C THR A 83 15.91 -14.66 10.86
N SER A 84 15.24 -15.34 9.93
CA SER A 84 14.01 -16.09 10.20
C SER A 84 12.96 -15.20 10.87
N PHE A 85 12.25 -15.68 11.88
CA PHE A 85 11.16 -14.94 12.53
C PHE A 85 11.63 -13.68 13.31
N VAL A 86 12.92 -13.56 13.64
CA VAL A 86 13.41 -12.49 14.53
C VAL A 86 13.31 -11.11 13.89
N GLY A 87 13.80 -10.94 12.66
CA GLY A 87 13.74 -9.67 11.94
C GLY A 87 12.32 -9.15 11.68
N PRO A 88 11.38 -9.94 11.14
CA PRO A 88 10.00 -9.50 10.98
C PRO A 88 9.31 -9.27 12.33
N LEU A 89 9.66 -10.00 13.40
CA LEU A 89 9.16 -9.71 14.75
C LEU A 89 9.61 -8.35 15.27
N VAL A 90 10.91 -8.04 15.14
CA VAL A 90 11.46 -6.74 15.55
C VAL A 90 10.78 -5.62 14.77
N LEU A 91 10.63 -5.78 13.45
CA LEU A 91 9.97 -4.77 12.62
C LEU A 91 8.48 -4.63 12.93
N TYR A 92 7.78 -5.74 13.16
CA TYR A 92 6.38 -5.75 13.58
C TYR A 92 6.18 -4.96 14.88
N LEU A 93 7.04 -5.18 15.88
CA LEU A 93 6.99 -4.46 17.15
C LEU A 93 7.43 -3.00 17.02
N ALA A 94 8.42 -2.68 16.19
CA ALA A 94 8.91 -1.32 16.00
C ALA A 94 7.90 -0.42 15.27
N LYS A 95 7.10 -1.00 14.36
CA LYS A 95 6.16 -0.24 13.50
C LYS A 95 4.69 -0.45 13.85
N ARG A 96 4.41 -1.06 15.00
CA ARG A 96 3.05 -1.41 15.46
C ARG A 96 2.09 -0.22 15.59
N ASP A 97 2.59 0.94 15.99
CA ASP A 97 1.75 2.11 16.31
C ASP A 97 1.89 3.24 15.28
N GLU A 98 2.89 3.15 14.38
CA GLU A 98 3.29 4.24 13.47
C GLU A 98 2.84 4.02 12.02
N ALA A 99 2.89 2.77 11.52
CA ALA A 99 2.74 2.45 10.11
C ALA A 99 1.95 1.15 9.90
N PRO A 100 0.60 1.21 9.80
CA PRO A 100 -0.27 0.04 9.66
C PRO A 100 0.03 -0.83 8.45
N TYR A 101 0.48 -0.25 7.33
CA TYR A 101 0.89 -1.03 6.16
C TYR A 101 2.14 -1.87 6.47
N VAL A 102 3.18 -1.23 7.03
CA VAL A 102 4.43 -1.91 7.42
C VAL A 102 4.14 -2.97 8.48
N ARG A 103 3.31 -2.65 9.48
CA ARG A 103 2.84 -3.58 10.51
C ARG A 103 2.14 -4.79 9.89
N ALA A 104 1.23 -4.58 8.93
CA ALA A 104 0.51 -5.68 8.28
C ALA A 104 1.47 -6.60 7.49
N GLN A 105 2.41 -6.02 6.74
CA GLN A 105 3.40 -6.78 5.98
C GLN A 105 4.41 -7.50 6.90
N ALA A 106 4.81 -6.87 8.01
CA ALA A 106 5.65 -7.49 9.01
C ALA A 106 4.95 -8.62 9.78
N ALA A 107 3.67 -8.47 10.09
CA ALA A 107 2.85 -9.54 10.67
C ALA A 107 2.75 -10.73 9.72
N GLU A 108 2.50 -10.46 8.43
CA GLU A 108 2.40 -11.48 7.39
C GLU A 108 3.72 -12.24 7.21
N ALA A 109 4.86 -11.52 7.16
CA ALA A 109 6.20 -12.09 7.13
C ALA A 109 6.51 -12.95 8.38
N LEU A 110 6.16 -12.45 9.56
CA LEU A 110 6.36 -13.15 10.83
C LEU A 110 5.55 -14.46 10.89
N ASN A 111 4.28 -14.38 10.52
CA ASN A 111 3.39 -15.55 10.46
C ASN A 111 3.96 -16.62 9.50
N PHE A 112 4.52 -16.18 8.36
CA PHE A 112 5.11 -17.09 7.38
C PHE A 112 6.36 -17.78 7.92
N GLN A 113 7.23 -17.05 8.62
CA GLN A 113 8.41 -17.61 9.26
C GLN A 113 8.05 -18.64 10.35
N LEU A 114 7.03 -18.37 11.15
CA LEU A 114 6.52 -19.32 12.14
C LEU A 114 5.93 -20.56 11.47
N SER A 115 5.20 -20.39 10.36
CA SER A 115 4.65 -21.50 9.57
C SER A 115 5.76 -22.37 8.97
N LEU A 116 6.81 -21.74 8.42
CA LEU A 116 7.99 -22.44 7.92
C LEU A 116 8.74 -23.19 9.02
N MET A 117 8.90 -22.58 10.20
CA MET A 117 9.52 -23.24 11.34
C MET A 117 8.79 -24.54 11.70
N ILE A 118 7.46 -24.52 11.73
CA ILE A 118 6.65 -25.73 11.96
C ILE A 118 6.86 -26.75 10.83
N ALA A 119 6.84 -26.32 9.57
CA ALA A 119 7.08 -27.20 8.42
C ALA A 119 8.47 -27.85 8.46
N TYR A 120 9.49 -27.11 8.89
CA TYR A 120 10.85 -27.61 9.10
C TYR A 120 10.92 -28.61 10.25
N LEU A 121 10.23 -28.37 11.37
CA LEU A 121 10.15 -29.32 12.49
C LEU A 121 9.48 -30.63 12.07
N VAL A 122 8.38 -30.55 11.31
CA VAL A 122 7.70 -31.74 10.75
C VAL A 122 8.63 -32.48 9.79
N SER A 123 9.30 -31.76 8.89
CA SER A 123 10.25 -32.37 7.94
C SER A 123 11.43 -33.03 8.65
N TRP A 124 11.91 -32.45 9.76
CA TRP A 124 12.95 -33.04 10.59
C TRP A 124 12.50 -34.35 11.24
N LEU A 125 11.26 -34.42 11.76
CA LEU A 125 10.67 -35.67 12.25
C LEU A 125 10.49 -36.72 11.13
N LEU A 126 10.11 -36.28 9.92
CA LEU A 126 9.99 -37.16 8.76
C LEU A 126 11.36 -37.62 8.22
N ALA A 127 12.47 -37.03 8.66
CA ALA A 127 13.80 -37.47 8.25
C ALA A 127 14.13 -38.88 8.76
N PHE A 128 13.53 -39.31 9.88
CA PHE A 128 13.67 -40.69 10.40
C PHE A 128 13.14 -41.76 9.44
N VAL A 129 12.23 -41.39 8.53
CA VAL A 129 11.70 -42.27 7.47
C VAL A 129 12.20 -41.86 6.07
N LEU A 130 13.32 -41.14 6.00
CA LEU A 130 14.00 -40.62 4.80
C LEU A 130 13.22 -39.58 3.96
N ILE A 131 11.90 -39.47 4.10
CA ILE A 131 11.07 -38.50 3.37
C ILE A 131 11.46 -37.05 3.71
N GLY A 132 11.86 -36.78 4.95
CA GLY A 132 12.27 -35.45 5.40
C GLY A 132 13.40 -34.83 4.58
N PHE A 133 14.34 -35.64 4.08
CA PHE A 133 15.46 -35.14 3.27
C PHE A 133 15.04 -34.56 1.93
N LEU A 134 13.90 -35.00 1.37
CA LEU A 134 13.34 -34.43 0.14
C LEU A 134 12.51 -33.17 0.43
N LEU A 135 11.83 -33.12 1.58
CA LEU A 135 11.00 -31.97 1.97
C LEU A 135 11.84 -30.75 2.35
N MET A 136 12.96 -30.94 3.05
CA MET A 136 13.85 -29.84 3.47
C MET A 136 14.28 -28.89 2.33
N PRO A 137 14.88 -29.37 1.22
CA PRO A 137 15.26 -28.50 0.11
C PRO A 137 14.03 -27.92 -0.62
N LEU A 138 12.92 -28.67 -0.70
CA LEU A 138 11.69 -28.18 -1.31
C LEU A 138 11.10 -26.99 -0.53
N LEU A 139 11.05 -27.09 0.80
CA LEU A 139 10.62 -26.00 1.68
C LEU A 139 11.56 -24.79 1.59
N TRP A 140 12.87 -25.02 1.47
CA TRP A 140 13.85 -23.95 1.33
C TRP A 140 13.70 -23.19 0.01
N ILE A 141 13.57 -23.90 -1.11
CA ILE A 141 13.36 -23.26 -2.42
C ILE A 141 12.01 -22.54 -2.46
N GLY A 142 10.95 -23.20 -1.99
CA GLY A 142 9.61 -22.62 -1.95
C GLY A 142 9.53 -21.38 -1.07
N SER A 143 10.20 -21.36 0.07
CA SER A 143 10.23 -20.19 0.96
C SER A 143 10.93 -19.01 0.30
N VAL A 144 12.11 -19.21 -0.29
CA VAL A 144 12.85 -18.15 -0.99
C VAL A 144 11.99 -17.52 -2.08
N ILE A 145 11.33 -18.33 -2.91
CA ILE A 145 10.46 -17.84 -4.00
C ILE A 145 9.33 -16.98 -3.45
N LEU A 146 8.58 -17.51 -2.47
CA LEU A 146 7.44 -16.80 -1.90
C LEU A 146 7.86 -15.47 -1.26
N MET A 147 9.01 -15.44 -0.58
CA MET A 147 9.52 -14.24 0.07
C MET A 147 9.98 -13.18 -0.91
N ILE A 148 10.56 -13.58 -2.04
CA ILE A 148 10.91 -12.64 -3.11
C ILE A 148 9.64 -12.04 -3.71
N ILE A 149 8.61 -12.85 -3.99
CA ILE A 149 7.33 -12.35 -4.50
C ILE A 149 6.69 -11.39 -3.50
N ALA A 150 6.67 -11.75 -2.21
CA ALA A 150 6.15 -10.90 -1.15
C ALA A 150 6.91 -9.58 -1.04
N SER A 151 8.24 -9.62 -1.13
CA SER A 151 9.10 -8.44 -1.10
C SER A 151 8.83 -7.49 -2.27
N VAL A 152 8.72 -8.03 -3.49
CA VAL A 152 8.44 -7.25 -4.71
C VAL A 152 7.04 -6.65 -4.65
N ALA A 153 6.04 -7.42 -4.22
CA ALA A 153 4.67 -6.93 -4.04
C ALA A 153 4.62 -5.83 -2.96
N ALA A 154 5.29 -6.03 -1.83
CA ALA A 154 5.35 -5.05 -0.75
C ALA A 154 6.00 -3.73 -1.19
N TYR A 155 7.05 -3.80 -2.02
CA TYR A 155 7.71 -2.63 -2.61
C TYR A 155 6.80 -1.87 -3.60
N ARG A 156 5.89 -2.58 -4.29
CA ARG A 156 4.86 -1.96 -5.14
C ARG A 156 3.73 -1.31 -4.33
N GLY A 157 3.70 -1.50 -3.02
CA GLY A 157 2.59 -1.09 -2.16
C GLY A 157 1.40 -2.06 -2.21
N GLU A 158 1.60 -3.26 -2.76
CA GLU A 158 0.57 -4.29 -2.83
C GLU A 158 0.53 -5.09 -1.53
N ASN A 159 -0.68 -5.42 -1.08
CA ASN A 159 -0.87 -6.26 0.09
C ASN A 159 -0.69 -7.74 -0.29
N TYR A 160 0.55 -8.22 -0.23
CA TYR A 160 0.83 -9.63 -0.41
C TYR A 160 0.33 -10.45 0.78
N ARG A 161 -0.23 -11.62 0.48
CA ARG A 161 -0.58 -12.65 1.47
C ARG A 161 0.04 -13.96 1.04
N TYR A 162 0.75 -14.59 1.96
CA TYR A 162 1.35 -15.89 1.67
C TYR A 162 0.24 -16.93 1.47
N PRO A 163 0.32 -17.77 0.42
CA PRO A 163 -0.70 -18.77 0.15
C PRO A 163 -0.76 -19.85 1.24
N LEU A 164 0.37 -20.09 1.93
CA LEU A 164 0.47 -20.99 3.07
C LEU A 164 0.96 -20.18 4.28
N ASN A 165 0.02 -19.71 5.10
CA ASN A 165 0.33 -18.94 6.28
C ASN A 165 -0.64 -19.18 7.43
N ILE A 166 -0.11 -19.57 8.59
CA ILE A 166 -0.85 -19.68 9.84
C ILE A 166 -0.83 -18.31 10.51
N ARG A 167 -2.01 -17.73 10.75
CA ARG A 167 -2.13 -16.40 11.35
C ARG A 167 -1.98 -16.48 12.87
N PHE A 168 -0.81 -16.11 13.37
CA PHE A 168 -0.55 -15.97 14.81
C PHE A 168 -0.80 -14.54 15.28
N VAL A 169 -0.46 -13.55 14.44
CA VAL A 169 -0.61 -12.13 14.73
C VAL A 169 -1.28 -11.38 13.57
N SER A 170 -2.02 -10.31 13.89
CA SER A 170 -2.78 -9.46 12.94
C SER A 170 -2.59 -7.99 13.22
#